data_AF-A0A151QKX2-F1
#
_entry.id   AF-A0A151QKX2-F1
#
_cell.length_a   1.000
_cell.length_b   1.000
_cell.length_c   1.000
_cell.angle_alpha   90.00
_cell.angle_beta   90.00
_cell.angle_gamma   90.00
#
_symmetry.space_group_name_H-M   'P 1'
#
loop_
_entity.id
_entity.type
_entity.pdbx_description
1 polymer ?
#
loop_
_entity_poly.entity_id
_entity_poly.type
_entity_poly.pdbx_seq_one_letter_code
_entity_poly.pdbx_strand_id
1 'polypeptide(L)' 'ERTLREMAAPDFTYESLCIQYPEEDVPFVLKTGLVHLLPKFHGRAGEDPHNHVKEFHIVCSTMRPPNDPEDHI' A
#
# COMPACT_ATOMS: atom_id res chain seq x y z
N GLU A 1 -24.03 19.92 -17.88
CA GLU A 1 -24.16 19.44 -16.49
C GLU A 1 -23.70 17.99 -16.45
N ARG A 2 -22.95 17.57 -15.42
CA ARG A 2 -22.57 16.16 -15.20
C ARG A 2 -23.62 15.48 -14.33
N THR A 3 -23.89 14.21 -14.59
CA THR A 3 -24.82 13.38 -13.80
C THR A 3 -24.20 12.95 -12.47
N LEU A 4 -25.02 12.66 -11.45
CA LEU A 4 -24.55 12.13 -10.15
C LEU A 4 -23.66 10.90 -10.30
N ARG A 5 -23.95 10.05 -11.28
CA ARG A 5 -23.16 8.85 -11.59
C ARG A 5 -21.78 9.18 -12.14
N GLU A 6 -21.65 10.24 -12.94
CA GLU A 6 -20.37 10.72 -13.47
C GLU A 6 -19.53 11.42 -12.41
N MET A 7 -20.14 12.01 -11.38
CA MET A 7 -19.42 12.59 -10.24
C MET A 7 -18.92 11.54 -9.25
N ALA A 8 -19.61 10.40 -9.16
CA ALA A 8 -19.19 9.26 -8.32
C ALA A 8 -18.25 8.28 -9.06
N ALA A 9 -18.05 8.47 -10.37
CA ALA A 9 -17.10 7.69 -11.13
C ALA A 9 -15.68 8.06 -10.67
N PRO A 10 -14.82 7.08 -10.30
CA PRO A 10 -13.43 7.36 -10.03
C PRO A 10 -12.82 8.02 -11.25
N ASP A 11 -12.23 9.20 -11.09
CA ASP A 11 -11.46 9.82 -12.16
C ASP A 11 -10.15 9.05 -12.28
N PHE A 12 -10.06 8.18 -13.28
CA PHE A 12 -8.83 7.45 -13.59
C PHE A 12 -7.85 8.28 -14.43
N THR A 13 -8.06 9.60 -14.58
CA THR A 13 -6.96 10.48 -14.95
C THR A 13 -5.94 10.37 -13.83
N TYR A 14 -4.95 9.52 -14.08
CA TYR A 14 -3.94 9.07 -13.14
C TYR A 14 -3.09 10.28 -12.76
N GLU A 15 -3.57 11.11 -11.83
CA GLU A 15 -2.64 11.72 -10.89
C GLU A 15 -1.88 10.53 -10.31
N SER A 16 -0.62 10.40 -10.73
CA SER A 16 0.32 9.48 -10.10
C SER A 16 0.02 9.50 -8.61
N LEU A 17 -0.21 8.34 -8.00
CA LEU A 17 -0.70 8.15 -6.62
C LEU A 17 0.23 8.77 -5.54
N CYS A 18 1.11 9.69 -5.90
CA CYS A 18 2.29 10.15 -5.19
C CYS A 18 3.20 8.98 -4.77
N ILE A 19 3.07 7.84 -5.46
CA ILE A 19 3.87 6.65 -5.25
C ILE A 19 4.91 6.63 -6.35
N GLN A 20 6.16 6.85 -5.96
CA GLN A 20 7.31 6.65 -6.83
C GLN A 20 7.68 5.17 -6.75
N TYR A 21 7.54 4.45 -7.86
CA TYR A 21 8.09 3.11 -7.98
C TYR A 21 9.59 3.22 -8.19
N PRO A 22 10.41 2.37 -7.56
CA PRO A 22 11.82 2.28 -7.91
C PRO A 22 11.95 1.92 -9.40
N GLU A 23 12.97 2.47 -10.07
CA GLU A 23 13.23 2.19 -11.50
C GLU A 23 13.60 0.72 -11.75
N GLU A 24 14.04 0.01 -10.70
CA GLU A 24 14.37 -1.39 -10.77
C GLU A 24 13.11 -2.25 -10.71
N ASP A 25 12.83 -2.94 -11.83
CA ASP A 25 11.80 -3.97 -11.94
C ASP A 25 12.30 -5.27 -11.26
N VAL A 26 12.62 -5.18 -9.96
CA VAL A 26 13.11 -6.30 -9.18
C VAL A 26 11.92 -7.24 -8.92
N PRO A 27 11.97 -8.50 -9.41
CA PRO A 27 10.92 -9.45 -9.13
C PRO A 27 10.91 -9.76 -7.62
N PHE A 28 9.96 -9.17 -6.89
CA PHE A 28 9.73 -9.51 -5.49
C PHE A 28 8.73 -10.65 -5.39
N VAL A 29 9.00 -11.62 -4.51
CA VAL A 29 8.09 -12.72 -4.22
C VAL A 29 7.49 -12.49 -2.84
N LEU A 30 6.20 -12.11 -2.81
CA LEU A 30 5.46 -12.11 -1.56
C LEU A 30 5.17 -13.54 -1.15
N LYS A 31 5.80 -14.00 -0.06
CA LYS A 31 5.49 -15.31 0.51
C LYS A 31 4.05 -15.27 1.05
N THR A 32 3.19 -16.14 0.57
CA THR A 32 1.80 -16.27 1.04
C THR A 32 1.72 -16.50 2.55
N GLY A 33 2.71 -17.20 3.10
CA GLY A 33 2.90 -17.37 4.54
C GLY A 33 3.12 -16.08 5.32
N LEU A 34 3.33 -14.91 4.70
CA LEU A 34 3.44 -13.62 5.39
C LEU A 34 2.16 -12.79 5.28
N VAL A 35 1.25 -13.11 4.36
CA VAL A 35 -0.01 -12.36 4.14
C VAL A 35 -0.87 -12.32 5.40
N HIS A 36 -0.83 -13.37 6.22
CA HIS A 36 -1.61 -13.45 7.46
C HIS A 36 -1.11 -12.50 8.55
N LEU A 37 0.11 -11.97 8.44
CA LEU A 37 0.70 -11.00 9.37
C LEU A 37 0.37 -9.55 9.01
N LEU A 38 -0.15 -9.30 7.80
CA LEU A 38 -0.53 -7.96 7.39
C LEU A 38 -1.70 -7.46 8.26
N PRO A 39 -1.64 -6.22 8.78
CA PRO A 39 -2.78 -5.60 9.44
C PRO A 39 -4.01 -5.63 8.53
N LYS A 40 -5.20 -5.77 9.12
CA LYS A 40 -6.48 -5.78 8.39
C LYS A 40 -7.26 -4.51 8.69
N PHE A 41 -7.81 -3.89 7.66
CA PHE A 41 -8.71 -2.75 7.77
C PHE A 41 -10.09 -3.14 7.25
N HIS A 42 -11.12 -2.94 8.06
CA HIS A 42 -12.49 -3.35 7.73
C HIS A 42 -13.40 -2.16 7.37
N GLY A 43 -12.90 -0.93 7.48
CA GLY A 43 -13.67 0.30 7.26
C GLY A 43 -14.76 0.54 8.31
N ARG A 44 -14.61 0.00 9.52
CA ARG A 44 -15.59 0.16 10.60
C ARG A 44 -15.51 1.54 11.23
N ALA A 45 -16.64 2.04 11.74
CA ALA A 45 -16.68 3.24 12.56
C ALA A 45 -15.81 3.03 13.82
N GLY A 46 -14.66 3.70 13.88
CA GLY A 46 -13.67 3.56 14.95
C GLY A 46 -12.32 3.03 14.48
N GLU A 47 -12.21 2.48 13.27
CA GLU A 47 -10.90 2.24 12.65
C GLU A 47 -10.37 3.56 12.06
N ASP A 48 -9.13 3.92 12.39
CA ASP A 48 -8.46 5.10 11.84
C ASP A 48 -7.62 4.71 10.60
N PRO A 49 -7.94 5.24 9.41
CA PRO A 49 -7.16 4.97 8.20
C PRO A 49 -5.67 5.35 8.34
N HIS A 50 -5.37 6.45 9.04
CA HIS A 50 -3.99 6.92 9.17
C HIS A 50 -3.15 6.00 10.04
N ASN A 51 -3.69 5.54 11.18
CA ASN A 51 -3.04 4.57 12.03
C ASN A 51 -2.85 3.24 11.32
N HIS A 52 -3.84 2.78 10.55
CA HIS A 52 -3.72 1.55 9.78
C HIS A 52 -2.56 1.59 8.77
N VAL A 53 -2.43 2.68 8.02
CA VAL A 53 -1.31 2.86 7.07
C VAL A 53 0.04 2.84 7.80
N LYS A 54 0.14 3.47 8.98
CA LYS A 54 1.37 3.45 9.79
C LYS A 54 1.72 2.04 10.27
N GLU A 55 0.75 1.30 10.81
CA GLU A 55 0.95 -0.08 11.25
C GLU A 55 1.36 -0.99 10.08
N PHE A 56 0.69 -0.85 8.94
CA PHE A 56 1.04 -1.58 7.73
C PHE A 56 2.50 -1.34 7.33
N HIS A 57 2.94 -0.08 7.31
CA HIS A 57 4.32 0.27 6.99
C HIS A 57 5.32 -0.38 7.96
N ILE A 58 5.08 -0.26 9.27
CA ILE A 58 5.94 -0.86 10.30
C ILE A 58 6.07 -2.36 10.10
N VAL A 59 4.94 -3.06 9.93
CA VAL A 59 4.93 -4.51 9.73
C VAL A 59 5.72 -4.90 8.48
N CYS A 60 5.47 -4.24 7.34
CA CYS A 60 6.19 -4.51 6.09
C CYS A 60 7.71 -4.28 6.23
N SER A 61 8.15 -3.22 6.91
CA SER A 61 9.58 -2.97 7.16
C SER A 61 10.25 -4.08 7.96
N THR A 62 9.53 -4.74 8.88
CA THR A 62 10.07 -5.86 9.67
C THR A 62 10.07 -7.20 8.92
N MET A 63 9.37 -7.30 7.79
CA MET A 63 9.36 -8.51 6.97
C MET A 63 10.59 -8.63 6.05
N ARG A 64 11.51 -7.64 6.08
CA ARG A 64 12.73 -7.65 5.28
C ARG A 64 13.63 -8.85 5.67
N PRO A 65 14.05 -9.69 4.71
CA PRO A 65 14.95 -10.79 5.01
C PRO A 65 16.33 -10.27 5.47
N PRO A 66 17.01 -10.95 6.42
CA PRO A 66 18.27 -10.48 7.02
C PRO A 66 19.46 -10.27 6.06
N ASN A 67 19.34 -10.69 4.79
CA ASN A 67 20.42 -10.68 3.79
C ASN A 67 20.22 -9.62 2.69
N ASP A 68 19.30 -8.69 2.86
CA ASP A 68 19.06 -7.62 1.90
C ASP A 68 19.91 -6.40 2.28
N PRO A 69 20.98 -6.06 1.55
CA PRO A 69 21.83 -4.92 1.89
C PRO A 69 21.01 -3.62 1.83
N GLU A 70 21.11 -2.79 2.87
CA GLU A 70 20.62 -1.41 2.83
C GLU A 70 21.33 -0.63 1.73
N ASP A 71 20.69 -0.53 0.58
CA ASP A 71 21.03 0.36 -0.52
C ASP A 71 19.88 0.18 -1.53
N HIS A 72 19.02 1.14 -1.84
CA HIS A 72 19.28 2.54 -2.15
C HIS A 72 18.07 3.42 -1.79
N ILE A 73 18.36 4.61 -1.27
CA ILE A 73 17.45 5.78 -1.23
C ILE A 73 17.30 6.31 -2.65
#